data_AF-A0A834IFM9-F1
#
_entry.id   AF-A0A834IFM9-F1
#
_cell.length_a   1.000
_cell.length_b   1.000
_cell.length_c   1.000
_cell.angle_alpha   90.00
_cell.angle_beta   90.00
_cell.angle_gamma   90.00
#
_symmetry.space_group_name_H-M   'P 1'
#
loop_
_entity.id
_entity.type
_entity.pdbx_description
1 polymer ?
#
loop_
_entity_poly.entity_id
_entity_poly.type
_entity_poly.pdbx_seq_one_letter_code
_entity_poly.pdbx_strand_id
1 'polypeptide(L)' 'FQGDKHEAYVRLTLHQHYRVVKEKRTNIAKPSKDGNVCFAEGFNFKMAPNQADVSSLAFHVFQHTSGYDA' A
#
# COMPACT_ATOMS: atom_id res chain seq x y z
N PHE A 1 -7.60 27.44 -8.07
CA PHE A 1 -7.26 26.00 -8.10
C PHE A 1 -6.30 25.74 -6.94
N GLN A 2 -6.82 25.27 -5.82
CA GLN A 2 -6.07 25.13 -4.57
C GLN A 2 -5.39 23.76 -4.54
N GLY A 3 -4.19 23.70 -5.13
CA GLY A 3 -3.12 22.72 -4.89
C GLY A 3 -3.46 21.25 -5.16
N ASP A 4 -2.78 20.67 -6.15
CA ASP A 4 -2.64 19.21 -6.29
C ASP A 4 -2.14 18.62 -4.97
N LYS A 5 -3.07 18.13 -4.15
CA LYS A 5 -2.71 17.39 -2.94
C LYS A 5 -2.22 16.03 -3.40
N HIS A 6 -0.90 15.88 -3.49
CA HIS A 6 -0.23 14.60 -3.75
C HIS A 6 -0.32 13.68 -2.52
N GLU A 7 -1.54 13.40 -2.08
CA GLU A 7 -1.79 12.38 -1.08
C GLU A 7 -1.52 11.01 -1.72
N ALA A 8 -0.97 10.07 -0.95
CA ALA A 8 -0.67 8.75 -1.46
C ALA A 8 -0.92 7.67 -0.39
N TYR A 9 -1.12 6.45 -0.84
CA TYR A 9 -1.16 5.27 0.02
C TYR A 9 -0.42 4.11 -0.63
N VAL A 10 0.09 3.20 0.18
CA VAL A 10 0.72 1.96 -0.30
C VAL A 10 -0.22 0.81 -0.09
N ARG A 11 -0.46 0.04 -1.15
CA ARG A 11 -1.16 -1.25 -1.09
C ARG A 11 -0.15 -2.38 -1.10
N LEU A 12 -0.36 -3.32 -0.18
CA LEU A 12 0.48 -4.49 0.01
C LEU A 12 -0.33 -5.77 -0.21
N THR A 13 0.12 -6.61 -1.14
CA THR A 13 -0.53 -7.90 -1.43
C THR A 13 0.42 -9.05 -1.15
N LEU A 14 -0.04 -10.02 -0.37
CA LEU A 14 0.59 -11.34 -0.24
C LEU A 14 0.02 -12.26 -1.32
N HIS A 15 0.92 -12.83 -2.11
CA HIS A 15 0.61 -13.82 -3.12
C HIS A 15 1.07 -15.19 -2.67
N GLN A 16 0.30 -16.22 -3.02
CA GLN A 16 0.69 -17.62 -2.93
C GLN A 16 0.31 -18.29 -4.24
N HIS A 17 1.24 -19.03 -4.85
CA HIS A 17 1.02 -19.66 -6.17
C HIS A 17 0.43 -18.69 -7.21
N TYR A 18 1.02 -17.48 -7.29
CA TYR A 18 0.62 -16.42 -8.24
C TYR A 18 -0.79 -15.83 -8.03
N ARG A 19 -1.42 -16.08 -6.88
CA ARG A 19 -2.73 -15.52 -6.54
C ARG A 19 -2.65 -14.66 -5.29
N VAL A 20 -3.33 -13.53 -5.29
CA VAL A 20 -3.50 -12.68 -4.10
C VAL A 20 -4.34 -13.43 -3.07
N VAL A 21 -3.77 -13.67 -1.89
CA VAL A 21 -4.47 -14.32 -0.76
C VAL A 21 -4.74 -13.35 0.39
N LYS A 22 -4.00 -12.24 0.47
CA LYS A 22 -4.24 -11.18 1.45
C LYS A 22 -3.85 -9.83 0.89
N GLU A 23 -4.66 -8.83 1.19
CA GLU A 23 -4.38 -7.42 0.90
C GLU A 23 -4.42 -6.61 2.20
N LYS A 24 -3.51 -5.64 2.30
CA LYS A 24 -3.47 -4.60 3.33
C LYS A 24 -3.08 -3.27 2.67
N ARG A 25 -3.34 -2.15 3.33
CA ARG A 25 -2.88 -0.84 2.88
C ARG A 25 -2.50 0.04 4.06
N THR A 26 -1.66 1.03 3.80
CA THR A 26 -1.39 2.12 4.72
C THR A 26 -2.61 3.04 4.82
N ASN A 27 -2.59 3.93 5.80
CA ASN A 27 -3.41 5.12 5.74
C ASN A 27 -2.98 6.00 4.56
N ILE A 28 -3.85 6.94 4.20
CA ILE A 28 -3.52 7.99 3.23
C ILE A 28 -2.53 8.94 3.91
N ALA A 29 -1.34 9.05 3.35
CA ALA A 29 -0.30 9.96 3.81
C ALA A 29 -0.36 11.26 3.02
N LYS A 30 -0.22 12.37 3.75
CA LYS A 30 -0.14 13.72 3.18
C LYS A 30 1.32 14.07 2.91
N PRO A 31 1.61 14.83 1.85
CA PRO A 31 2.96 15.29 1.58
C PRO A 31 3.44 16.24 2.69
N SER A 32 4.73 16.15 3.04
CA SER A 32 5.41 17.11 3.90
C SER A 32 5.64 18.45 3.18
N LYS A 33 6.22 19.44 3.88
CA LYS A 33 6.44 20.80 3.33
C LYS A 33 7.34 20.82 2.09
N ASP A 34 8.21 19.84 1.96
CA ASP A 34 9.12 19.58 0.83
C ASP A 34 8.50 18.68 -0.25
N GLY A 35 7.22 18.30 -0.13
CA GLY A 35 6.49 17.52 -1.13
C GLY A 35 6.69 16.00 -1.06
N ASN A 36 7.47 15.50 -0.11
CA ASN A 36 7.72 14.08 0.07
C ASN A 36 6.58 13.38 0.82
N VAL A 37 6.30 12.11 0.49
CA VAL A 37 5.36 11.27 1.23
C VAL A 37 6.12 10.13 1.89
N CYS A 38 5.96 10.00 3.21
CA CYS A 38 6.63 8.97 4.01
C CYS A 38 5.62 8.00 4.61
N PHE A 39 5.96 6.71 4.60
CA PHE A 39 5.19 5.64 5.22
C PHE A 39 6.06 4.90 6.23
N ALA A 40 5.55 4.69 7.44
CA ALA A 40 6.24 3.98 8.52
C ALA A 40 5.35 2.91 9.18
N GLU A 41 4.45 2.31 8.38
CA GLU A 41 3.51 1.29 8.86
C GLU A 41 4.07 -0.13 8.60
N GLY A 42 3.99 -0.98 9.62
CA GLY A 42 4.37 -2.40 9.53
C GLY A 42 3.15 -3.30 9.31
N PHE A 43 3.32 -4.36 8.52
CA PHE A 43 2.26 -5.31 8.21
C PHE A 43 2.66 -6.74 8.56
N ASN A 44 1.93 -7.35 9.49
CA ASN A 44 2.10 -8.77 9.81
C ASN A 44 1.28 -9.66 8.87
N PHE A 45 1.86 -10.76 8.40
CA PHE A 45 1.16 -11.79 7.65
C PHE A 45 1.31 -13.12 8.39
N LYS A 46 0.18 -13.76 8.70
CA LYS A 46 0.20 -15.11 9.24
C LYS A 46 0.37 -16.09 8.08
N MET A 47 1.34 -16.97 8.21
CA MET A 47 1.70 -17.92 7.17
C MET A 47 2.18 -19.22 7.82
N ALA A 48 1.83 -20.36 7.23
CA ALA A 48 2.38 -21.64 7.65
C ALA A 48 3.84 -21.79 7.13
N PRO A 49 4.73 -22.51 7.82
CA PRO A 49 6.13 -22.62 7.39
C PRO A 49 6.31 -23.11 5.95
N ASN A 50 5.49 -24.06 5.50
CA ASN A 50 5.50 -24.61 4.14
C ASN A 50 5.07 -23.63 3.04
N GLN A 51 4.50 -22.48 3.40
CA GLN A 51 4.06 -21.47 2.46
C GLN A 51 5.13 -20.42 2.18
N ALA A 52 6.23 -20.38 2.95
CA ALA A 52 7.26 -19.35 2.82
C ALA A 52 7.90 -19.32 1.43
N ASP A 53 8.28 -20.48 0.91
CA ASP A 53 9.00 -20.60 -0.36
C ASP A 53 8.13 -20.31 -1.59
N VAL A 54 6.80 -20.34 -1.42
CA VAL A 54 5.81 -20.13 -2.50
C VAL A 54 5.07 -18.81 -2.38
N SER A 55 5.52 -17.95 -1.47
CA SER A 55 4.90 -16.65 -1.19
C SER A 55 5.72 -15.50 -1.77
N SER A 56 5.02 -14.47 -2.24
CA SER A 56 5.64 -13.20 -2.62
C SER A 56 4.85 -12.01 -2.10
N LEU A 57 5.55 -10.90 -1.86
CA LEU A 57 4.94 -9.63 -1.49
C LEU A 57 5.08 -8.67 -2.67
N ALA A 58 3.98 -7.97 -2.99
CA ALA A 58 4.00 -6.90 -3.98
C ALA A 58 3.50 -5.60 -3.35
N PHE A 59 4.19 -4.51 -3.66
CA PHE A 59 3.96 -3.16 -3.16
C PHE A 59 3.53 -2.27 -4.32
N HIS A 60 2.43 -1.55 -4.16
CA HIS A 60 1.94 -0.60 -5.15
C HIS A 60 1.70 0.74 -4.46
N VAL A 61 2.32 1.80 -4.98
CA VAL A 61 2.09 3.18 -4.52
C VAL A 61 0.96 3.76 -5.37
N PHE A 62 -0.08 4.25 -4.72
CA PHE A 62 -1.20 4.91 -5.37
C PHE A 62 -1.22 6.38 -4.99
N GLN A 63 -1.42 7.24 -5.98
CA GLN A 63 -1.86 8.61 -5.73
C GLN A 63 -3.33 8.59 -5.32
N HIS A 64 -3.63 9.19 -4.17
CA HIS A 64 -4.99 9.36 -3.71
C HIS A 64 -5.58 10.64 -4.33
N THR A 65 -6.53 10.48 -5.23
CA THR A 65 -7.32 11.58 -5.77
C THR A 65 -8.59 11.73 -4.95
N SER A 66 -8.65 12.73 -4.07
CA SER A 66 -9.88 13.12 -3.39
C SER A 66 -10.78 13.86 -4.38
N GLY A 67 -11.83 13.20 -4.89
CA GLY A 67 -12.75 13.79 -5.86
C GLY A 67 -13.51 12.83 -6.79
N TYR A 68 -13.24 11.51 -6.71
CA TYR A 68 -13.97 10.48 -7.45
C TYR A 68 -14.64 9.45 -6.52
N ASP A 69 -15.13 9.91 -5.36
CA ASP A 69 -16.18 9.18 -4.66
C ASP A 69 -17.50 9.60 -5.31
N ALA A 70 -17.93 8.80 -6.29
CA ALA A 70 -19.27 8.87 -6.86
C ALA A 70 -20.30 8.21 -5.93
#